data_AF-A0A7Z7IB62-F1
#
_entry.id   AF-A0A7Z7IB62-F1
#
_cell.length_a   1.000
_cell.length_b   1.000
_cell.length_c   1.000
_cell.angle_alpha   90.00
_cell.angle_beta   90.00
_cell.angle_gamma   90.00
#
_symmetry.space_group_name_H-M   'P 1'
#
loop_
_entity.id
_entity.type
_entity.pdbx_description
1 polymer ?
#
loop_
_entity_poly.entity_id
_entity_poly.type
_entity_poly.pdbx_seq_one_letter_code
_entity_poly.pdbx_strand_id
1 'polypeptide(L)'
;MEQTEQTKDQHFNSHRIARSAPLGALVGEVIREVEQHEQSNGARNRKRKQQDQAVFERQIECLISEAAFRDFEEPGESVTISRSKQVLGRYNRYQSSVMGKTLPTLLDALSSPAMGLFETTKGVGGSIRVRGVQTTYRASPKLLGRLAPLRLSWSDFGLHRDEEVIVLKAPKEGHRSKAKRIQYEETGQTIALRAEMRAINDWLESADIAYLGMPWEVDATDRRMRRTFNKGRFDLGGRMFGGFWQGLHKPERKAIRIDGREVTVLDFSHVGPRILYGMAGAVPVADAYAVPGYADHREGIKKVFAAMTYADKPLTSFPRETKSLFPRSARIGEVCGAIERHHPELSSLFYTGVGLEVMHRESQIMVAIMLELKEQGIVGLPIHDAVVVREDHAQQTETIMLEVFRKVAGIHGRVEVEE
;
A
#
# COMPACT_ATOMS: atom_id res chain seq x y z
N MET A 1 -2.28 0.73 19.27
CA MET A 1 -2.48 1.72 18.18
C MET A 1 -3.94 1.62 17.78
N GLU A 2 -4.76 2.49 18.35
CA GLU A 2 -6.14 2.70 17.91
C GLU A 2 -6.14 2.94 16.39
N GLN A 3 -6.75 1.99 15.67
CA GLN A 3 -7.26 2.23 14.34
C GLN A 3 -8.24 3.39 14.49
N THR A 4 -7.80 4.59 14.13
CA THR A 4 -8.73 5.69 13.94
C THR A 4 -9.54 5.33 12.70
N GLU A 5 -10.77 4.86 12.92
CA GLU A 5 -11.87 4.95 11.97
C GLU A 5 -12.03 6.42 11.61
N GLN A 6 -11.23 6.88 10.65
CA GLN A 6 -11.60 8.00 9.83
C GLN A 6 -12.72 7.48 8.93
N THR A 7 -13.92 8.05 9.06
CA THR A 7 -14.91 8.02 7.99
C THR A 7 -14.17 8.25 6.66
N LYS A 8 -14.08 7.19 5.85
CA LYS A 8 -13.36 7.21 4.58
C LYS A 8 -14.14 8.14 3.66
N ASP A 9 -13.72 9.41 3.53
CA ASP A 9 -14.03 10.16 2.32
C ASP A 9 -13.42 9.37 1.15
N GLN A 10 -14.22 8.54 0.48
CA GLN A 10 -13.73 7.65 -0.57
C GLN A 10 -13.50 8.48 -1.85
N HIS A 11 -12.24 8.72 -2.13
CA HIS A 11 -11.78 9.51 -3.28
C HIS A 11 -11.75 8.67 -4.56
N PHE A 12 -12.14 9.29 -5.66
CA PHE A 12 -12.04 8.72 -7.00
C PHE A 12 -10.65 8.13 -7.29
N ASN A 13 -10.60 6.81 -7.51
CA ASN A 13 -9.38 6.13 -7.91
C ASN A 13 -9.21 6.19 -9.44
N SER A 14 -8.30 7.05 -9.92
CA SER A 14 -8.06 7.25 -11.35
C SER A 14 -7.51 6.03 -12.09
N HIS A 15 -7.12 4.95 -11.38
CA HIS A 15 -6.58 3.73 -11.98
C HIS A 15 -7.60 2.59 -12.09
N ARG A 16 -8.84 2.77 -11.62
CA ARG A 16 -9.85 1.70 -11.61
C ARG A 16 -10.23 1.23 -13.02
N ILE A 17 -10.12 -0.05 -13.30
CA ILE A 17 -10.46 -0.64 -14.61
C ILE A 17 -11.49 -1.76 -14.47
N ALA A 18 -12.15 -2.08 -15.58
CA ALA A 18 -12.94 -3.30 -15.71
C ALA A 18 -11.99 -4.46 -16.01
N ARG A 19 -12.05 -5.51 -15.20
CA ARG A 19 -11.20 -6.69 -15.35
C ARG A 19 -11.92 -7.82 -16.07
N SER A 20 -13.21 -8.00 -15.82
CA SER A 20 -14.00 -9.07 -16.44
C SER A 20 -14.53 -8.68 -17.81
N ALA A 21 -14.71 -9.69 -18.68
CA ALA A 21 -15.29 -9.49 -20.00
C ALA A 21 -16.72 -8.90 -19.96
N PRO A 22 -17.62 -9.30 -19.04
CA PRO A 22 -18.96 -8.71 -18.95
C PRO A 22 -18.95 -7.21 -18.60
N LEU A 23 -18.18 -6.80 -17.59
CA LEU A 23 -18.07 -5.37 -17.24
C LEU A 23 -17.38 -4.57 -18.36
N GLY A 24 -16.35 -5.14 -18.99
CA GLY A 24 -15.69 -4.55 -20.14
C GLY A 24 -16.62 -4.35 -21.34
N ALA A 25 -17.52 -5.30 -21.60
CA ALA A 25 -18.52 -5.18 -22.66
C ALA A 25 -19.51 -4.04 -22.40
N LEU A 26 -20.02 -3.93 -21.16
CA LEU A 26 -20.87 -2.82 -20.73
C LEU A 26 -20.17 -1.47 -20.89
N VAL A 27 -18.92 -1.37 -20.45
CA VAL A 27 -18.10 -0.16 -20.65
C VAL A 27 -17.99 0.18 -22.14
N GLY A 28 -17.73 -0.81 -22.99
CA GLY A 28 -17.66 -0.62 -24.44
C GLY A 28 -18.96 -0.12 -25.06
N GLU A 29 -20.11 -0.56 -24.57
CA GLU A 29 -21.42 -0.03 -24.96
C GLU A 29 -21.58 1.44 -24.56
N VAL A 30 -21.27 1.77 -23.30
CA VAL A 30 -21.35 3.16 -22.79
C VAL A 30 -20.43 4.08 -23.59
N ILE A 31 -19.23 3.64 -23.94
CA ILE A 31 -18.30 4.39 -24.80
C ILE A 31 -18.99 4.75 -26.13
N ARG A 32 -19.60 3.77 -26.82
CA ARG A 32 -20.31 4.00 -28.09
C ARG A 32 -21.50 4.94 -27.93
N GLU A 33 -22.26 4.80 -26.85
CA GLU A 33 -23.40 5.69 -26.54
C GLU A 33 -22.93 7.14 -26.37
N VAL A 34 -21.85 7.37 -25.61
CA VAL A 34 -21.28 8.72 -25.41
C VAL A 34 -20.79 9.31 -26.73
N GLU A 35 -20.12 8.51 -27.58
CA GLU A 35 -19.67 8.97 -28.90
C GLU A 35 -20.84 9.38 -29.81
N GLN A 36 -21.92 8.59 -29.82
CA GLN A 36 -23.12 8.92 -30.59
C GLN A 36 -23.78 10.20 -30.08
N HIS A 37 -23.84 10.39 -28.75
CA HIS A 37 -24.41 11.58 -28.14
C HIS A 37 -23.59 12.86 -28.41
N GLU A 38 -22.26 12.75 -28.44
CA GLU A 38 -21.40 13.88 -28.82
C GLU A 38 -21.58 14.27 -30.30
N GLN A 39 -21.82 13.28 -31.18
CA GLN A 39 -22.09 13.51 -32.60
C GLN A 39 -23.48 14.14 -32.81
N SER A 40 -24.52 13.61 -32.16
CA SER A 40 -25.90 14.10 -32.32
C SER A 40 -26.07 15.55 -31.83
N ASN A 41 -25.33 15.94 -30.79
CA ASN A 41 -25.42 17.26 -30.18
C ASN A 41 -24.43 18.28 -30.77
N GLY A 42 -23.67 17.90 -31.81
CA GLY A 42 -22.67 18.78 -32.42
C GLY A 42 -21.51 19.15 -31.49
N ALA A 43 -21.37 18.48 -30.35
CA ALA A 43 -20.30 18.71 -29.39
C ALA A 43 -18.93 18.31 -29.97
N ARG A 44 -18.92 17.46 -31.01
CA ARG A 44 -17.70 17.04 -31.69
C ARG A 44 -17.87 16.90 -33.20
N ASN A 45 -17.20 17.79 -33.94
CA ASN A 45 -17.22 17.82 -35.40
C ASN A 45 -16.03 17.10 -36.07
N ARG A 46 -15.03 16.67 -35.29
CA ARG A 46 -13.81 16.02 -35.80
C ARG A 46 -13.47 14.75 -35.03
N LYS A 47 -13.03 13.71 -35.73
CA LYS A 47 -12.57 12.45 -35.15
C LYS A 47 -11.45 12.71 -34.12
N ARG A 48 -11.48 11.98 -32.99
CA ARG A 48 -10.39 11.97 -32.00
C ARG A 48 -9.09 11.50 -32.64
N LYS A 49 -7.97 12.09 -32.24
CA LYS A 49 -6.65 11.47 -32.48
C LYS A 49 -6.55 10.22 -31.62
N GLN A 50 -5.68 9.28 -32.01
CA GLN A 50 -5.55 7.98 -31.32
C GLN A 50 -5.28 8.13 -29.81
N GLN A 51 -4.36 9.02 -29.42
CA GLN A 51 -4.06 9.24 -28.00
C GLN A 51 -5.24 9.86 -27.24
N ASP A 52 -5.95 10.79 -27.86
CA ASP A 52 -7.15 11.41 -27.26
C ASP A 52 -8.30 10.40 -27.12
N GLN A 53 -8.41 9.47 -28.08
CA GLN A 53 -9.36 8.35 -28.03
C GLN A 53 -9.06 7.43 -26.85
N ALA A 54 -7.80 7.00 -26.70
CA ALA A 54 -7.41 6.14 -25.60
C ALA A 54 -7.67 6.78 -24.22
N VAL A 55 -7.38 8.08 -24.05
CA VAL A 55 -7.68 8.79 -22.80
C VAL A 55 -9.19 8.91 -22.58
N PHE A 56 -9.98 9.16 -23.62
CA PHE A 56 -11.44 9.25 -23.54
C PHE A 56 -12.07 7.92 -23.09
N GLU A 57 -11.71 6.80 -23.75
CA GLU A 57 -12.18 5.46 -23.39
C GLU A 57 -11.81 5.12 -21.94
N ARG A 58 -10.57 5.43 -21.56
CA ARG A 58 -10.04 5.20 -20.23
C ARG A 58 -10.75 6.07 -19.18
N GLN A 59 -11.16 7.29 -19.50
CA GLN A 59 -11.97 8.10 -18.59
C GLN A 59 -13.35 7.49 -18.34
N ILE A 60 -14.03 7.04 -19.39
CA ILE A 60 -15.37 6.42 -19.27
C ILE A 60 -15.28 5.11 -18.49
N GLU A 61 -14.34 4.24 -18.85
CA GLU A 61 -14.12 2.99 -18.14
C GLU A 61 -13.82 3.26 -16.65
N CYS A 62 -13.05 4.31 -16.31
CA CYS A 62 -12.80 4.67 -14.91
C CYS A 62 -14.06 5.03 -14.16
N LEU A 63 -14.86 5.93 -14.74
CA LEU A 63 -16.04 6.46 -14.09
C LEU A 63 -17.07 5.35 -13.86
N ILE A 64 -17.29 4.50 -14.87
CA ILE A 64 -18.23 3.38 -14.78
C ILE A 64 -17.71 2.34 -13.78
N SER A 65 -16.45 1.93 -13.90
CA SER A 65 -15.89 0.88 -13.03
C SER A 65 -15.79 1.35 -11.58
N GLU A 66 -15.47 2.63 -11.33
CA GLU A 66 -15.40 3.15 -9.97
C GLU A 66 -16.80 3.32 -9.36
N ALA A 67 -17.80 3.79 -10.11
CA ALA A 67 -19.18 3.84 -9.62
C ALA A 67 -19.73 2.43 -9.32
N ALA A 68 -19.47 1.46 -10.21
CA ALA A 68 -19.88 0.08 -10.03
C ALA A 68 -19.16 -0.59 -8.84
N PHE A 69 -17.85 -0.37 -8.68
CA PHE A 69 -17.09 -0.86 -7.52
C PHE A 69 -17.67 -0.35 -6.21
N ARG A 70 -18.09 0.91 -6.18
CA ARG A 70 -18.51 1.58 -4.94
C ARG A 70 -19.90 1.15 -4.51
N ASP A 71 -20.82 1.01 -5.47
CA ASP A 71 -22.12 0.42 -5.19
C ASP A 71 -22.02 -1.07 -4.80
N PHE A 72 -21.05 -1.80 -5.37
CA PHE A 72 -20.76 -3.18 -4.98
C PHE A 72 -20.19 -3.29 -3.56
N GLU A 73 -19.23 -2.42 -3.20
CA GLU A 73 -18.61 -2.39 -1.86
C GLU A 73 -19.61 -1.92 -0.80
N GLU A 74 -20.36 -0.85 -1.09
CA GLU A 74 -21.31 -0.24 -0.17
C GLU A 74 -22.49 0.38 -0.97
N PRO A 75 -23.63 -0.32 -1.08
CA PRO A 75 -24.74 0.10 -1.93
C PRO A 75 -25.23 1.52 -1.66
N GLY A 76 -25.38 2.31 -2.73
CA GLY A 76 -25.86 3.69 -2.66
C GLY A 76 -24.82 4.76 -2.27
N GLU A 77 -23.60 4.36 -1.94
CA GLU A 77 -22.50 5.27 -1.63
C GLU A 77 -22.02 6.08 -2.84
N SER A 78 -21.38 7.21 -2.54
CA SER A 78 -20.91 8.15 -3.56
C SER A 78 -19.39 8.29 -3.58
N VAL A 79 -18.86 8.65 -4.76
CA VAL A 79 -17.45 8.88 -4.98
C VAL A 79 -17.16 10.36 -5.06
N THR A 80 -16.20 10.84 -4.27
CA THR A 80 -15.73 12.23 -4.39
C THR A 80 -14.79 12.40 -5.59
N ILE A 81 -15.03 13.42 -6.41
CA ILE A 81 -14.26 13.71 -7.62
C ILE A 81 -13.93 15.20 -7.75
N SER A 82 -12.68 15.49 -8.12
CA SER A 82 -12.23 16.87 -8.34
C SER A 82 -12.67 17.38 -9.70
N ARG A 83 -13.22 18.60 -9.72
CA ARG A 83 -13.47 19.39 -10.94
C ARG A 83 -12.49 20.57 -11.10
N SER A 84 -11.51 20.68 -10.20
CA SER A 84 -10.60 21.82 -10.15
C SER A 84 -9.56 21.77 -11.27
N LYS A 85 -9.43 22.86 -12.03
CA LYS A 85 -8.36 23.06 -13.03
C LYS A 85 -6.96 23.12 -12.41
N GLN A 86 -6.85 23.30 -11.08
CA GLN A 86 -5.58 23.22 -10.36
C GLN A 86 -5.13 21.77 -10.14
N VAL A 87 -6.04 20.80 -10.25
CA VAL A 87 -5.76 19.37 -10.14
C VAL A 87 -5.75 18.72 -11.52
N LEU A 88 -6.80 18.95 -12.32
CA LEU A 88 -7.00 18.27 -13.59
C LEU A 88 -6.06 18.75 -14.69
N GLY A 89 -5.52 17.81 -15.46
CA GLY A 89 -4.61 18.06 -16.58
C GLY A 89 -3.22 18.51 -16.15
N ARG A 90 -2.89 18.45 -14.86
CA ARG A 90 -1.52 18.61 -14.37
C ARG A 90 -0.87 17.24 -14.24
N TYR A 91 0.40 17.16 -14.62
CA TYR A 91 1.17 15.96 -14.40
C TYR A 91 1.28 15.66 -12.91
N ASN A 92 0.97 14.42 -12.55
CA ASN A 92 1.17 13.88 -11.22
C ASN A 92 1.41 12.38 -11.36
N ARG A 93 2.60 11.91 -10.98
CA ARG A 93 3.00 10.51 -11.05
C ARG A 93 2.04 9.55 -10.33
N TYR A 94 1.35 10.00 -9.29
CA TYR A 94 0.43 9.16 -8.51
C TYR A 94 -1.02 9.22 -9.02
N GLN A 95 -1.24 9.84 -10.18
CA GLN A 95 -2.53 9.93 -10.86
C GLN A 95 -2.36 9.44 -12.30
N SER A 96 -3.42 8.87 -12.85
CA SER A 96 -3.41 8.43 -14.25
C SER A 96 -3.79 9.58 -15.19
N SER A 97 -3.64 9.33 -16.49
CA SER A 97 -4.15 10.21 -17.57
C SER A 97 -5.66 10.47 -17.49
N VAL A 98 -6.43 9.64 -16.76
CA VAL A 98 -7.86 9.85 -16.50
C VAL A 98 -8.11 11.20 -15.84
N MET A 99 -7.19 11.69 -15.01
CA MET A 99 -7.28 13.01 -14.35
C MET A 99 -7.03 14.19 -15.31
N GLY A 100 -7.40 14.04 -16.59
CA GLY A 100 -7.34 15.05 -17.63
C GLY A 100 -8.48 16.08 -17.58
N LYS A 101 -8.34 17.14 -18.39
CA LYS A 101 -9.27 18.30 -18.40
C LYS A 101 -10.68 17.97 -18.88
N THR A 102 -10.84 16.89 -19.63
CA THR A 102 -12.12 16.41 -20.20
C THR A 102 -12.97 15.61 -19.21
N LEU A 103 -12.40 15.16 -18.09
CA LEU A 103 -13.09 14.32 -17.11
C LEU A 103 -14.42 14.92 -16.61
N PRO A 104 -14.49 16.22 -16.24
CA PRO A 104 -15.75 16.82 -15.79
C PRO A 104 -16.82 16.87 -16.88
N THR A 105 -16.42 17.08 -18.15
CA THR A 105 -17.34 17.10 -19.29
C THR A 105 -17.95 15.72 -19.53
N LEU A 106 -17.15 14.65 -19.41
CA LEU A 106 -17.65 13.28 -19.51
C LEU A 106 -18.57 12.93 -18.34
N LEU A 107 -18.22 13.34 -17.12
CA LEU A 107 -19.09 13.17 -15.96
C LEU A 107 -20.45 13.86 -16.19
N ASP A 108 -20.44 15.09 -16.71
CA ASP A 108 -21.68 15.83 -17.02
C ASP A 108 -22.49 15.14 -18.13
N ALA A 109 -21.82 14.62 -19.17
CA ALA A 109 -22.48 13.89 -20.27
C ALA A 109 -23.16 12.61 -19.76
N LEU A 110 -22.46 11.83 -18.94
CA LEU A 110 -22.98 10.59 -18.33
C LEU A 110 -24.10 10.87 -17.32
N SER A 111 -24.11 12.05 -16.70
CA SER A 111 -25.18 12.52 -15.79
C SER A 111 -26.33 13.21 -16.53
N SER A 112 -26.21 13.48 -17.83
CA SER A 112 -27.23 14.22 -18.58
C SER A 112 -28.56 13.45 -18.62
N PRO A 113 -29.72 14.10 -18.76
CA PRO A 113 -31.01 13.39 -18.88
C PRO A 113 -31.06 12.37 -20.02
N ALA A 114 -30.29 12.60 -21.10
CA ALA A 114 -30.20 11.67 -22.22
C ALA A 114 -29.49 10.36 -21.84
N MET A 115 -28.39 10.44 -21.08
CA MET A 115 -27.63 9.28 -20.63
C MET A 115 -28.17 8.70 -19.33
N GLY A 116 -28.32 9.54 -18.31
CA GLY A 116 -28.92 9.21 -17.03
C GLY A 116 -28.18 8.08 -16.30
N LEU A 117 -26.88 7.90 -16.52
CA LEU A 117 -26.09 6.80 -15.95
C LEU A 117 -25.53 7.15 -14.56
N PHE A 118 -25.39 8.44 -14.25
CA PHE A 118 -24.92 8.90 -12.95
C PHE A 118 -25.87 9.90 -12.29
N GLU A 119 -25.91 9.83 -10.96
CA GLU A 119 -26.42 10.90 -10.11
C GLU A 119 -25.23 11.70 -9.60
N THR A 120 -25.20 13.01 -9.86
CA THR A 120 -24.08 13.89 -9.50
C THR A 120 -24.54 15.03 -8.61
N THR A 121 -23.87 15.21 -7.47
CA THR A 121 -24.05 16.37 -6.59
C THR A 121 -22.86 17.30 -6.72
N LYS A 122 -23.08 18.51 -7.25
CA LYS A 122 -22.00 19.49 -7.43
C LYS A 122 -21.50 20.00 -6.09
N GLY A 123 -20.18 19.95 -5.93
CA GLY A 123 -19.50 20.50 -4.75
C GLY A 123 -19.58 22.01 -4.69
N VAL A 124 -19.48 22.57 -3.49
CA VAL A 124 -19.48 24.02 -3.23
C VAL A 124 -18.09 24.43 -2.73
N GLY A 125 -17.53 25.49 -3.31
CA GLY A 125 -16.23 26.04 -2.91
C GLY A 125 -16.24 26.48 -1.45
N GLY A 126 -15.14 26.20 -0.74
CA GLY A 126 -14.97 26.62 0.65
C GLY A 126 -14.59 28.09 0.77
N SER A 127 -14.88 28.69 1.92
CA SER A 127 -14.30 29.97 2.33
C SER A 127 -13.10 29.75 3.24
N ILE A 128 -12.42 30.82 3.66
CA ILE A 128 -11.32 30.74 4.65
C ILE A 128 -11.77 30.02 5.93
N ARG A 129 -13.06 30.08 6.29
CA ARG A 129 -13.62 29.51 7.52
C ARG A 129 -14.40 28.21 7.33
N VAL A 130 -14.78 27.85 6.10
CA VAL A 130 -15.61 26.68 5.81
C VAL A 130 -14.95 25.84 4.74
N ARG A 131 -14.66 24.57 5.04
CA ARG A 131 -14.08 23.64 4.07
C ARG A 131 -15.08 23.39 2.94
N GLY A 132 -14.63 23.52 1.70
CA GLY A 132 -15.46 23.25 0.53
C GLY A 132 -15.84 21.78 0.44
N VAL A 133 -17.00 21.51 -0.11
CA VAL A 133 -17.48 20.15 -0.40
C VAL A 133 -17.08 19.80 -1.83
N GLN A 134 -16.48 18.63 -2.04
CA GLN A 134 -16.13 18.18 -3.39
C GLN A 134 -17.37 17.72 -4.15
N THR A 135 -17.28 17.66 -5.48
CA THR A 135 -18.36 17.04 -6.27
C THR A 135 -18.39 15.56 -5.97
N THR A 136 -19.59 14.99 -5.86
CA THR A 136 -19.78 13.55 -5.74
C THR A 136 -20.59 13.01 -6.90
N TYR A 137 -20.37 11.73 -7.24
CA TYR A 137 -21.21 11.01 -8.18
C TYR A 137 -21.38 9.55 -7.74
N ARG A 138 -22.47 8.93 -8.15
CA ARG A 138 -22.75 7.50 -7.95
C ARG A 138 -23.49 6.92 -9.15
N ALA A 139 -23.57 5.59 -9.20
CA ALA A 139 -24.38 4.89 -10.19
C ALA A 139 -25.87 5.27 -10.03
N SER A 140 -26.53 5.63 -11.13
CA SER A 140 -27.98 5.86 -11.13
C SER A 140 -28.75 4.54 -11.17
N PRO A 141 -30.06 4.53 -10.86
CA PRO A 141 -30.91 3.34 -11.05
C PRO A 141 -30.83 2.74 -12.46
N LYS A 142 -30.62 3.57 -13.49
CA LYS A 142 -30.46 3.10 -14.87
C LYS A 142 -29.15 2.34 -15.06
N LEU A 143 -28.03 2.83 -14.52
CA LEU A 143 -26.76 2.12 -14.57
C LEU A 143 -26.81 0.85 -13.71
N LEU A 144 -27.39 0.91 -12.51
CA LEU A 144 -27.59 -0.25 -11.64
C LEU A 144 -28.41 -1.35 -12.32
N GLY A 145 -29.46 -0.99 -13.06
CA GLY A 145 -30.23 -1.93 -13.87
C GLY A 145 -29.40 -2.65 -14.95
N ARG A 146 -28.34 -2.01 -15.47
CA ARG A 146 -27.40 -2.62 -16.42
C ARG A 146 -26.33 -3.48 -15.72
N LEU A 147 -25.95 -3.12 -14.49
CA LEU A 147 -24.95 -3.84 -13.70
C LEU A 147 -25.54 -5.11 -13.04
N ALA A 148 -26.81 -5.07 -12.63
CA ALA A 148 -27.45 -6.17 -11.89
C ALA A 148 -27.38 -7.54 -12.61
N PRO A 149 -27.59 -7.66 -13.94
CA PRO A 149 -27.43 -8.93 -14.65
C PRO A 149 -26.00 -9.48 -14.66
N LEU A 150 -24.98 -8.64 -14.46
CA LEU A 150 -23.58 -9.04 -14.53
C LEU A 150 -23.13 -9.85 -13.31
N ARG A 151 -23.85 -9.76 -12.19
CA ARG A 151 -23.52 -10.43 -10.91
C ARG A 151 -22.06 -10.20 -10.51
N LEU A 152 -21.70 -8.94 -10.39
CA LEU A 152 -20.33 -8.51 -10.11
C LEU A 152 -19.79 -9.10 -8.82
N SER A 153 -18.48 -9.24 -8.79
CA SER A 153 -17.63 -9.73 -7.71
C SER A 153 -16.37 -8.86 -7.65
N TRP A 154 -15.54 -9.05 -6.62
CA TRP A 154 -14.23 -8.40 -6.53
C TRP A 154 -13.38 -8.59 -7.80
N SER A 155 -13.46 -9.77 -8.43
CA SER A 155 -12.69 -10.12 -9.63
C SER A 155 -13.08 -9.35 -10.90
N ASP A 156 -14.21 -8.65 -10.89
CA ASP A 156 -14.65 -7.81 -12.00
C ASP A 156 -13.91 -6.48 -12.07
N PHE A 157 -13.20 -6.11 -10.99
CA PHE A 157 -12.50 -4.84 -10.87
C PHE A 157 -10.98 -5.03 -10.82
N GLY A 158 -10.25 -4.01 -11.24
CA GLY A 158 -8.79 -4.00 -11.16
C GLY A 158 -8.21 -2.61 -11.11
N LEU A 159 -6.87 -2.55 -11.04
CA LEU A 159 -6.10 -1.32 -11.14
C LEU A 159 -5.19 -1.35 -12.37
N HIS A 160 -5.21 -0.28 -13.15
CA HIS A 160 -4.39 -0.14 -14.34
C HIS A 160 -2.90 -0.28 -14.04
N ARG A 161 -2.13 -0.92 -14.93
CA ARG A 161 -0.69 -1.19 -14.80
C ARG A 161 0.22 0.05 -14.70
N ASP A 162 -0.28 1.19 -15.14
CA ASP A 162 0.47 2.46 -15.13
C ASP A 162 0.45 3.15 -13.76
N GLU A 163 -0.29 2.60 -12.79
CA GLU A 163 -0.21 3.09 -11.43
C GLU A 163 1.22 3.01 -10.89
N GLU A 164 1.68 4.11 -10.28
CA GLU A 164 3.00 4.15 -9.68
C GLU A 164 3.08 3.23 -8.45
N VAL A 165 4.03 2.30 -8.48
CA VAL A 165 4.29 1.32 -7.41
C VAL A 165 5.37 1.77 -6.44
N ILE A 166 6.08 2.86 -6.76
CA ILE A 166 7.07 3.48 -5.88
C ILE A 166 6.55 4.80 -5.31
N VAL A 167 6.38 4.85 -3.99
CA VAL A 167 5.90 6.04 -3.26
C VAL A 167 7.05 6.72 -2.54
N LEU A 168 7.31 7.98 -2.89
CA LEU A 168 8.28 8.83 -2.18
C LEU A 168 7.54 9.86 -1.32
N LYS A 169 7.87 9.88 -0.01
CA LYS A 169 7.30 10.85 0.94
C LYS A 169 8.32 11.94 1.29
N ALA A 170 7.87 13.18 1.35
CA ALA A 170 8.64 14.31 1.89
C ALA A 170 8.97 14.12 3.38
N PRO A 171 9.95 14.86 3.92
CA PRO A 171 10.07 15.05 5.35
C PRO A 171 8.76 15.57 5.96
N LYS A 172 8.45 15.18 7.20
CA LYS A 172 7.28 15.70 7.92
C LYS A 172 7.53 17.15 8.34
N GLU A 173 6.55 18.02 8.15
CA GLU A 173 6.55 19.42 8.61
C GLU A 173 6.21 19.53 10.12
N GLY A 174 6.50 18.50 10.92
CA GLY A 174 6.22 18.41 12.36
C GLY A 174 5.61 17.08 12.82
N HIS A 175 5.62 16.81 14.13
CA HIS A 175 5.24 15.51 14.70
C HIS A 175 3.80 15.06 14.44
N ARG A 176 2.85 16.01 14.33
CA ARG A 176 1.43 15.72 14.06
C ARG A 176 1.08 15.70 12.57
N SER A 177 2.01 16.06 11.68
CA SER A 177 1.75 16.12 10.23
C SER A 177 1.91 14.75 9.56
N LYS A 178 1.05 14.45 8.58
CA LYS A 178 1.25 13.32 7.66
C LYS A 178 2.26 13.74 6.59
N ALA A 179 3.24 12.89 6.32
CA ALA A 179 4.19 13.13 5.24
C ALA A 179 3.48 13.08 3.89
N LYS A 180 3.65 14.13 3.09
CA LYS A 180 3.03 14.25 1.75
C LYS A 180 3.83 13.42 0.74
N ARG A 181 3.14 12.83 -0.24
CA ARG A 181 3.78 12.20 -1.40
C ARG A 181 4.39 13.30 -2.29
N ILE A 182 5.57 13.06 -2.84
CA ILE A 182 6.26 13.99 -3.72
C ILE A 182 6.61 13.33 -5.06
N GLN A 183 6.69 14.17 -6.10
CA GLN A 183 7.19 13.78 -7.41
C GLN A 183 8.70 13.51 -7.32
N TYR A 184 9.21 12.71 -8.26
CA TYR A 184 10.64 12.45 -8.42
C TYR A 184 10.95 12.21 -9.90
N GLU A 185 12.20 12.48 -10.29
CA GLU A 185 12.72 12.26 -11.63
C GLU A 185 13.03 10.78 -11.87
N GLU A 186 12.99 10.35 -13.12
CA GLU A 186 13.44 9.01 -13.48
C GLU A 186 14.97 8.95 -13.46
N THR A 187 15.50 7.98 -12.73
CA THR A 187 16.91 7.63 -12.66
C THR A 187 17.07 6.12 -12.87
N GLY A 188 18.28 5.65 -13.11
CA GLY A 188 18.54 4.20 -13.17
C GLY A 188 18.05 3.47 -11.91
N GLN A 189 18.19 4.09 -10.73
CA GLN A 189 17.70 3.54 -9.46
C GLN A 189 16.17 3.44 -9.43
N THR A 190 15.44 4.51 -9.79
CA THR A 190 13.95 4.47 -9.74
C THR A 190 13.37 3.51 -10.77
N ILE A 191 14.01 3.39 -11.93
CA ILE A 191 13.64 2.42 -12.96
C ILE A 191 13.83 0.99 -12.45
N ALA A 192 14.98 0.69 -11.84
CA ALA A 192 15.26 -0.62 -11.25
C ALA A 192 14.27 -0.96 -10.13
N LEU A 193 14.04 -0.05 -9.17
CA LEU A 193 13.07 -0.24 -8.09
C LEU A 193 11.66 -0.53 -8.63
N ARG A 194 11.25 0.15 -9.70
CA ARG A 194 9.95 -0.08 -10.35
C ARG A 194 9.89 -1.42 -11.06
N ALA A 195 10.98 -1.83 -11.72
CA ALA A 195 11.05 -3.12 -12.39
C ALA A 195 10.93 -4.28 -11.38
N GLU A 196 11.63 -4.21 -10.25
CA GLU A 196 11.51 -5.17 -9.13
C GLU A 196 10.06 -5.29 -8.66
N MET A 197 9.42 -4.15 -8.34
CA MET A 197 8.04 -4.15 -7.85
C MET A 197 7.04 -4.65 -8.88
N ARG A 198 7.26 -4.37 -10.17
CA ARG A 198 6.40 -4.89 -11.25
C ARG A 198 6.54 -6.40 -11.38
N ALA A 199 7.77 -6.92 -11.37
CA ALA A 199 8.00 -8.37 -11.41
C ALA A 199 7.32 -9.10 -10.24
N ILE A 200 7.40 -8.54 -9.03
CA ILE A 200 6.73 -9.09 -7.84
C ILE A 200 5.21 -9.02 -7.99
N ASN A 201 4.67 -7.87 -8.41
CA ASN A 201 3.22 -7.71 -8.57
C ASN A 201 2.65 -8.61 -9.66
N ASP A 202 3.34 -8.74 -10.80
CA ASP A 202 2.91 -9.61 -11.89
C ASP A 202 2.89 -11.09 -11.44
N TRP A 203 3.88 -11.50 -10.63
CA TRP A 203 3.91 -12.84 -10.03
C TRP A 203 2.72 -13.08 -9.09
N LEU A 204 2.49 -12.18 -8.14
CA LEU A 204 1.36 -12.24 -7.19
C LEU A 204 -0.01 -12.21 -7.88
N GLU A 205 -0.13 -11.42 -8.95
CA GLU A 205 -1.35 -11.33 -9.75
C GLU A 205 -1.66 -12.66 -10.47
N SER A 206 -0.64 -13.35 -10.95
CA SER A 206 -0.77 -14.63 -11.67
C SER A 206 -0.97 -15.85 -10.77
N ALA A 207 -0.66 -15.73 -9.47
CA ALA A 207 -0.70 -16.85 -8.53
C ALA A 207 -2.13 -17.29 -8.15
N ASP A 208 -2.30 -18.58 -7.87
CA ASP A 208 -3.54 -19.11 -7.29
C ASP A 208 -3.55 -18.84 -5.77
N ILE A 209 -4.17 -17.71 -5.40
CA ILE A 209 -4.31 -17.27 -4.02
C ILE A 209 -5.80 -17.11 -3.72
N ALA A 210 -6.28 -17.87 -2.75
CA ALA A 210 -7.65 -17.78 -2.27
C ALA A 210 -7.69 -17.38 -0.80
N TYR A 211 -8.82 -16.82 -0.37
CA TYR A 211 -9.11 -16.54 1.02
C TYR A 211 -10.44 -17.20 1.39
N LEU A 212 -10.39 -18.16 2.32
CA LEU A 212 -11.54 -18.95 2.78
C LEU A 212 -12.23 -18.35 4.02
N GLY A 213 -11.84 -17.14 4.41
CA GLY A 213 -12.50 -16.41 5.51
C GLY A 213 -13.85 -15.84 5.06
N MET A 214 -14.23 -14.65 5.56
CA MET A 214 -15.43 -13.96 5.10
C MET A 214 -15.14 -13.19 3.80
N PRO A 215 -15.56 -13.68 2.61
CA PRO A 215 -15.16 -13.12 1.32
C PRO A 215 -15.82 -11.76 1.00
N TRP A 216 -16.88 -11.40 1.72
CA TRP A 216 -17.54 -10.10 1.61
C TRP A 216 -16.82 -8.99 2.39
N GLU A 217 -15.90 -9.33 3.30
CA GLU A 217 -15.12 -8.34 4.07
C GLU A 217 -13.74 -8.09 3.47
N VAL A 218 -13.24 -9.03 2.66
CA VAL A 218 -11.86 -9.04 2.17
C VAL A 218 -11.84 -9.24 0.66
N ASP A 219 -11.39 -8.22 -0.06
CA ASP A 219 -11.07 -8.30 -1.48
C ASP A 219 -9.76 -9.08 -1.68
N ALA A 220 -9.86 -10.40 -1.88
CA ALA A 220 -8.72 -11.27 -2.15
C ALA A 220 -8.02 -11.00 -3.50
N THR A 221 -8.59 -10.12 -4.34
CA THR A 221 -8.00 -9.68 -5.60
C THR A 221 -7.11 -8.45 -5.43
N ASP A 222 -7.19 -7.75 -4.29
CA ASP A 222 -6.22 -6.71 -3.93
C ASP A 222 -4.90 -7.35 -3.52
N ARG A 223 -4.04 -7.61 -4.52
CA ARG A 223 -2.72 -8.25 -4.35
C ARG A 223 -1.58 -7.29 -4.64
N ARG A 224 -1.89 -6.05 -5.04
CA ARG A 224 -0.90 -5.10 -5.54
C ARG A 224 -0.09 -4.50 -4.40
N MET A 225 1.22 -4.65 -4.50
CA MET A 225 2.19 -4.10 -3.57
C MET A 225 2.78 -2.78 -4.09
N ARG A 226 3.08 -1.87 -3.17
CA ARG A 226 3.81 -0.62 -3.40
C ARG A 226 4.95 -0.48 -2.42
N ARG A 227 6.08 0.07 -2.86
CA ARG A 227 7.25 0.33 -2.03
C ARG A 227 7.27 1.78 -1.57
N THR A 228 7.37 2.04 -0.26
CA THR A 228 7.29 3.41 0.29
C THR A 228 8.59 3.89 0.93
N PHE A 229 9.16 4.95 0.37
CA PHE A 229 10.37 5.63 0.81
C PHE A 229 10.06 6.95 1.53
N ASN A 230 10.98 7.43 2.36
CA ASN A 230 10.76 8.54 3.29
C ASN A 230 11.80 9.66 3.14
N LYS A 231 11.46 10.85 3.68
CA LYS A 231 12.34 12.02 3.72
C LYS A 231 12.92 12.43 2.35
N GLY A 232 12.22 12.13 1.25
CA GLY A 232 12.67 12.43 -0.11
C GLY A 232 13.89 11.63 -0.57
N ARG A 233 14.22 10.52 0.11
CA ARG A 233 15.38 9.69 -0.19
C ARG A 233 15.00 8.23 -0.43
N PHE A 234 15.62 7.61 -1.44
CA PHE A 234 15.37 6.21 -1.82
C PHE A 234 16.17 5.18 -1.00
N ASP A 235 17.04 5.63 -0.10
CA ASP A 235 17.78 4.81 0.85
C ASP A 235 17.19 4.85 2.28
N LEU A 236 16.01 5.47 2.45
CA LEU A 236 15.33 5.60 3.75
C LEU A 236 13.92 5.00 3.70
N GLY A 237 13.69 3.96 4.50
CA GLY A 237 12.49 3.13 4.41
C GLY A 237 12.51 2.26 3.15
N GLY A 238 11.35 2.03 2.55
CA GLY A 238 11.23 1.15 1.38
C GLY A 238 10.43 -0.12 1.68
N ARG A 239 9.76 -0.22 2.82
CA ARG A 239 8.82 -1.32 3.09
C ARG A 239 7.74 -1.42 2.01
N MET A 240 7.32 -2.65 1.73
CA MET A 240 6.22 -2.95 0.84
C MET A 240 4.88 -2.87 1.58
N PHE A 241 3.88 -2.29 0.94
CA PHE A 241 2.53 -2.08 1.43
C PHE A 241 1.50 -2.45 0.38
N GLY A 242 0.37 -2.99 0.79
CA GLY A 242 -0.67 -3.50 -0.10
C GLY A 242 -0.85 -4.99 0.13
N GLY A 243 -1.63 -5.65 -0.73
CA GLY A 243 -2.00 -7.04 -0.53
C GLY A 243 -2.98 -7.19 0.63
N PHE A 244 -4.12 -7.83 0.39
CA PHE A 244 -5.17 -8.01 1.39
C PHE A 244 -4.63 -8.69 2.67
N TRP A 245 -3.65 -9.60 2.53
CA TRP A 245 -3.03 -10.35 3.62
C TRP A 245 -2.29 -9.49 4.66
N GLN A 246 -1.84 -8.28 4.30
CA GLN A 246 -1.20 -7.38 5.27
C GLN A 246 -2.19 -6.78 6.26
N GLY A 247 -3.45 -6.62 5.85
CA GLY A 247 -4.53 -6.12 6.72
C GLY A 247 -5.08 -7.17 7.67
N LEU A 248 -4.90 -8.45 7.35
CA LEU A 248 -5.41 -9.57 8.14
C LEU A 248 -4.67 -9.72 9.49
N HIS A 249 -5.43 -10.01 10.53
CA HIS A 249 -4.91 -10.47 11.81
C HIS A 249 -4.36 -11.90 11.69
N LYS A 250 -3.54 -12.30 12.67
CA LYS A 250 -2.86 -13.60 12.67
C LYS A 250 -3.80 -14.80 12.45
N PRO A 251 -4.96 -14.92 13.12
CA PRO A 251 -5.87 -16.06 12.92
C PRO A 251 -6.52 -16.05 11.53
N GLU A 252 -6.82 -14.87 10.99
CA GLU A 252 -7.46 -14.71 9.69
C GLU A 252 -6.53 -15.16 8.55
N ARG A 253 -5.22 -14.93 8.70
CA ARG A 253 -4.22 -15.39 7.72
C ARG A 253 -4.23 -16.91 7.51
N LYS A 254 -4.62 -17.71 8.49
CA LYS A 254 -4.76 -19.16 8.36
C LYS A 254 -5.84 -19.58 7.36
N ALA A 255 -6.74 -18.68 6.99
CA ALA A 255 -7.75 -18.91 5.96
C ALA A 255 -7.24 -18.65 4.53
N ILE A 256 -6.01 -18.14 4.36
CA ILE A 256 -5.39 -18.03 3.03
C ILE A 256 -5.09 -19.44 2.50
N ARG A 257 -5.26 -19.63 1.19
CA ARG A 257 -4.78 -20.80 0.46
C ARG A 257 -3.89 -20.37 -0.69
N ILE A 258 -2.80 -21.10 -0.90
CA ILE A 258 -1.90 -20.95 -2.05
C ILE A 258 -1.92 -22.29 -2.79
N ASP A 259 -2.28 -22.28 -4.07
CA ASP A 259 -2.54 -23.48 -4.88
C ASP A 259 -3.54 -24.44 -4.19
N GLY A 260 -4.56 -23.88 -3.54
CA GLY A 260 -5.55 -24.63 -2.77
C GLY A 260 -5.06 -25.26 -1.44
N ARG A 261 -3.80 -25.05 -1.04
CA ARG A 261 -3.21 -25.66 0.17
C ARG A 261 -3.02 -24.66 1.31
N GLU A 262 -2.85 -25.19 2.52
CA GLU A 262 -2.63 -24.43 3.75
C GLU A 262 -1.30 -23.68 3.72
N VAL A 263 -1.25 -22.60 4.51
CA VAL A 263 -0.11 -21.69 4.56
C VAL A 263 0.46 -21.62 5.97
N THR A 264 1.75 -21.36 6.04
CA THR A 264 2.45 -20.98 7.26
C THR A 264 3.11 -19.62 7.10
N VAL A 265 3.48 -18.99 8.22
CA VAL A 265 4.15 -17.69 8.24
C VAL A 265 5.56 -17.87 8.79
N LEU A 266 6.56 -17.45 8.02
CA LEU A 266 7.95 -17.41 8.44
C LEU A 266 8.33 -15.98 8.79
N ASP A 267 8.74 -15.72 10.02
CA ASP A 267 9.09 -14.40 10.52
C ASP A 267 10.56 -14.32 10.93
N PHE A 268 11.20 -13.18 10.69
CA PHE A 268 12.57 -12.97 11.16
C PHE A 268 12.59 -12.64 12.67
N SER A 269 13.35 -13.41 13.44
CA SER A 269 13.64 -13.07 14.83
C SER A 269 14.69 -11.96 14.90
N HIS A 270 14.27 -10.80 15.43
CA HIS A 270 15.14 -9.65 15.72
C HIS A 270 15.81 -9.03 14.48
N VAL A 271 15.10 -8.92 13.35
CA VAL A 271 15.65 -8.33 12.10
C VAL A 271 16.34 -6.98 12.31
N GLY A 272 15.70 -6.04 13.01
CA GLY A 272 16.23 -4.70 13.24
C GLY A 272 17.57 -4.69 14.00
N PRO A 273 17.62 -5.26 15.23
CA PRO A 273 18.88 -5.40 15.97
C PRO A 273 19.96 -6.14 15.17
N ARG A 274 19.63 -7.22 14.48
CA ARG A 274 20.59 -7.96 13.65
C ARG A 274 21.19 -7.06 12.57
N ILE A 275 20.36 -6.33 11.81
CA ILE A 275 20.85 -5.38 10.81
C ILE A 275 21.81 -4.34 11.43
N LEU A 276 21.49 -3.82 12.62
CA LEU A 276 22.36 -2.89 13.34
C LEU A 276 23.70 -3.51 13.71
N TYR A 277 23.71 -4.75 14.21
CA TYR A 277 24.95 -5.49 14.48
C TYR A 277 25.79 -5.71 13.23
N GLY A 278 25.15 -6.05 12.10
CA GLY A 278 25.83 -6.14 10.80
C GLY A 278 26.42 -4.79 10.35
N MET A 279 25.72 -3.68 10.58
CA MET A 279 26.24 -2.33 10.32
C MET A 279 27.44 -1.98 11.22
N ALA A 280 27.43 -2.42 12.47
CA ALA A 280 28.52 -2.23 13.43
C ALA A 280 29.70 -3.19 13.22
N GLY A 281 29.58 -4.20 12.35
CA GLY A 281 30.58 -5.25 12.18
C GLY A 281 30.76 -6.12 13.41
N ALA A 282 29.70 -6.26 14.22
CA ALA A 282 29.72 -6.95 15.51
C ALA A 282 28.85 -8.21 15.52
N VAL A 283 29.12 -9.12 16.45
CA VAL A 283 28.36 -10.36 16.62
C VAL A 283 27.09 -10.06 17.43
N PRO A 284 25.88 -10.39 16.94
CA PRO A 284 24.65 -10.19 17.69
C PRO A 284 24.61 -11.01 18.99
N VAL A 285 24.05 -10.42 20.05
CA VAL A 285 23.66 -11.17 21.25
C VAL A 285 22.50 -12.13 20.96
N ALA A 286 22.31 -13.13 21.82
CA ALA A 286 21.29 -14.18 21.63
C ALA A 286 19.85 -13.62 21.58
N ASP A 287 19.48 -12.74 22.51
CA ASP A 287 18.23 -11.99 22.49
C ASP A 287 18.52 -10.50 22.73
N ALA A 288 18.33 -9.68 21.69
CA ALA A 288 18.61 -8.25 21.75
C ALA A 288 17.65 -7.46 22.68
N TYR A 289 16.61 -8.09 23.21
CA TYR A 289 15.64 -7.43 24.08
C TYR A 289 15.66 -7.97 25.52
N ALA A 290 16.48 -8.98 25.82
CA ALA A 290 16.66 -9.54 27.16
C ALA A 290 17.64 -8.70 28.01
N VAL A 291 17.35 -7.39 28.14
CA VAL A 291 18.21 -6.42 28.82
C VAL A 291 18.25 -6.70 30.33
N PRO A 292 19.45 -6.86 30.94
CA PRO A 292 19.57 -7.08 32.39
C PRO A 292 18.87 -5.99 33.21
N GLY A 293 18.08 -6.42 34.20
CA GLY A 293 17.22 -5.54 35.02
C GLY A 293 15.85 -5.23 34.42
N TYR A 294 15.62 -5.60 33.16
CA TYR A 294 14.35 -5.42 32.44
C TYR A 294 13.96 -6.63 31.59
N ALA A 295 14.47 -7.83 31.92
CA ALA A 295 14.26 -9.05 31.13
C ALA A 295 12.76 -9.40 30.97
N ASP A 296 11.97 -9.24 32.03
CA ASP A 296 10.51 -9.46 32.01
C ASP A 296 9.73 -8.35 31.29
N HIS A 297 10.41 -7.35 30.74
CA HIS A 297 9.81 -6.16 30.11
C HIS A 297 10.24 -6.02 28.65
N ARG A 298 10.51 -7.16 28.01
CA ARG A 298 10.96 -7.31 26.63
C ARG A 298 10.16 -6.46 25.63
N GLU A 299 8.83 -6.42 25.74
CA GLU A 299 7.97 -5.60 24.89
C GLU A 299 8.21 -4.10 25.06
N GLY A 300 8.44 -3.65 26.29
CA GLY A 300 8.83 -2.27 26.59
C GLY A 300 10.20 -1.94 26.00
N ILE A 301 11.18 -2.84 26.19
CA ILE A 301 12.53 -2.71 25.64
C ILE A 301 12.49 -2.60 24.12
N LYS A 302 11.72 -3.46 23.43
CA LYS A 302 11.56 -3.40 21.96
C LYS A 302 11.11 -2.02 21.49
N LYS A 303 10.12 -1.42 22.16
CA LYS A 303 9.61 -0.08 21.83
C LYS A 303 10.64 1.03 22.11
N VAL A 304 11.35 0.96 23.23
CA VAL A 304 12.38 1.96 23.60
C VAL A 304 13.60 1.84 22.68
N PHE A 305 14.09 0.63 22.44
CA PHE A 305 15.19 0.34 21.51
C PHE A 305 14.87 0.91 20.12
N ALA A 306 13.68 0.62 19.58
CA ALA A 306 13.25 1.19 18.31
C ALA A 306 13.27 2.72 18.36
N ALA A 307 12.70 3.34 19.40
CA ALA A 307 12.70 4.80 19.55
C ALA A 307 14.12 5.40 19.60
N MET A 308 15.08 4.74 20.26
CA MET A 308 16.49 5.16 20.28
C MET A 308 17.10 5.19 18.86
N THR A 309 16.74 4.24 17.99
CA THR A 309 17.26 4.19 16.60
C THR A 309 16.64 5.24 15.68
N TYR A 310 15.41 5.70 15.97
CA TYR A 310 14.72 6.70 15.16
C TYR A 310 14.95 8.14 15.63
N ALA A 311 15.40 8.32 16.87
CA ALA A 311 15.67 9.64 17.41
C ALA A 311 17.00 10.18 16.88
N ASP A 312 17.12 11.51 16.83
CA ASP A 312 18.37 12.22 16.51
C ASP A 312 19.03 12.78 17.79
N LYS A 313 18.43 12.50 18.96
CA LYS A 313 18.84 12.96 20.30
C LYS A 313 18.41 11.94 21.37
N PRO A 314 19.09 11.89 22.53
CA PRO A 314 18.67 11.07 23.66
C PRO A 314 17.20 11.29 24.06
N LEU A 315 16.52 10.20 24.42
CA LEU A 315 15.11 10.24 24.81
C LEU A 315 14.95 10.88 26.20
N THR A 316 14.11 11.92 26.28
CA THR A 316 13.78 12.60 27.55
C THR A 316 12.48 12.10 28.17
N SER A 317 11.68 11.34 27.43
CA SER A 317 10.43 10.73 27.90
C SER A 317 10.20 9.38 27.22
N PHE A 318 9.37 8.54 27.84
CA PHE A 318 8.98 7.27 27.23
C PHE A 318 8.20 7.52 25.93
N PRO A 319 8.38 6.68 24.90
CA PRO A 319 7.49 6.69 23.74
C PRO A 319 6.03 6.51 24.16
N ARG A 320 5.10 6.95 23.31
CA ARG A 320 3.66 6.84 23.56
C ARG A 320 3.29 5.39 23.92
N GLU A 321 2.44 5.23 24.94
CA GLU A 321 1.93 3.91 25.40
C GLU A 321 3.04 2.88 25.73
N THR A 322 4.22 3.36 26.15
CA THR A 322 5.36 2.49 26.48
C THR A 322 5.67 2.47 27.98
N LYS A 323 5.42 3.55 28.72
CA LYS A 323 5.70 3.63 30.18
C LYS A 323 4.98 2.55 31.00
N SER A 324 3.77 2.15 30.60
CA SER A 324 2.98 1.11 31.28
C SER A 324 3.59 -0.29 31.17
N LEU A 325 4.54 -0.50 30.26
CA LEU A 325 5.26 -1.77 30.07
C LEU A 325 6.47 -1.91 31.01
N PHE A 326 6.70 -0.93 31.88
CA PHE A 326 7.80 -0.90 32.82
C PHE A 326 7.26 -0.68 34.24
N PRO A 327 8.07 -0.93 35.29
CA PRO A 327 7.71 -0.64 36.66
C PRO A 327 7.41 0.85 36.80
N ARG A 328 6.49 1.19 37.71
CA ARG A 328 6.08 2.59 37.94
C ARG A 328 7.29 3.50 38.22
N SER A 329 8.29 3.00 38.95
CA SER A 329 9.52 3.72 39.29
C SER A 329 10.51 3.92 38.13
N ALA A 330 10.45 3.13 37.05
CA ALA A 330 11.48 3.16 36.00
C ALA A 330 11.57 4.51 35.29
N ARG A 331 12.77 5.04 35.11
CA ARG A 331 12.99 6.29 34.36
C ARG A 331 13.53 5.99 32.96
N ILE A 332 13.14 6.78 31.97
CA ILE A 332 13.54 6.54 30.58
C ILE A 332 15.06 6.53 30.42
N GLY A 333 15.79 7.44 31.09
CA GLY A 333 17.25 7.48 31.05
C GLY A 333 17.91 6.23 31.63
N GLU A 334 17.33 5.63 32.69
CA GLU A 334 17.82 4.37 33.26
C GLU A 334 17.61 3.20 32.31
N VAL A 335 16.44 3.16 31.63
CA VAL A 335 16.13 2.14 30.62
C VAL A 335 17.05 2.29 29.42
N CYS A 336 17.24 3.49 28.87
CA CYS A 336 18.16 3.75 27.77
C CYS A 336 19.59 3.36 28.13
N GLY A 337 20.07 3.76 29.32
CA GLY A 337 21.42 3.41 29.78
C GLY A 337 21.59 1.90 30.07
N ALA A 338 20.52 1.17 30.39
CA ALA A 338 20.56 -0.29 30.46
C ALA A 338 20.69 -0.92 29.06
N ILE A 339 19.95 -0.42 28.07
CA ILE A 339 20.05 -0.86 26.67
C ILE A 339 21.45 -0.61 26.12
N GLU A 340 22.00 0.60 26.30
CA GLU A 340 23.35 0.96 25.83
C GLU A 340 24.44 0.08 26.46
N ARG A 341 24.34 -0.20 27.77
CA ARG A 341 25.28 -1.12 28.44
C ARG A 341 25.14 -2.56 27.97
N HIS A 342 23.94 -2.98 27.55
CA HIS A 342 23.71 -4.31 27.00
C HIS A 342 24.20 -4.44 25.55
N HIS A 343 24.25 -3.33 24.81
CA HIS A 343 24.67 -3.25 23.41
C HIS A 343 25.78 -2.22 23.19
N PRO A 344 26.96 -2.37 23.83
CA PRO A 344 28.03 -1.38 23.71
C PRO A 344 28.43 -1.15 22.25
N GLU A 345 28.40 -2.18 21.41
CA GLU A 345 28.75 -2.12 19.98
C GLU A 345 27.76 -1.29 19.15
N LEU A 346 26.52 -1.13 19.61
CA LEU A 346 25.49 -0.35 18.92
C LEU A 346 25.40 1.10 19.42
N SER A 347 26.18 1.48 20.45
CA SER A 347 26.06 2.79 21.11
C SER A 347 26.26 3.96 20.15
N SER A 348 27.13 3.81 19.15
CA SER A 348 27.40 4.83 18.12
C SER A 348 26.27 4.99 17.10
N LEU A 349 25.35 4.02 17.03
CA LEU A 349 24.22 4.03 16.11
C LEU A 349 22.94 4.57 16.76
N PHE A 350 22.82 4.53 18.09
CA PHE A 350 21.67 5.12 18.77
C PHE A 350 21.66 6.65 18.63
N TYR A 351 20.46 7.21 18.55
CA TYR A 351 20.19 8.64 18.44
C TYR A 351 20.77 9.32 17.19
N THR A 352 20.97 8.56 16.11
CA THR A 352 21.46 9.06 14.81
C THR A 352 20.37 9.11 13.73
N GLY A 353 19.15 8.66 14.04
CA GLY A 353 18.07 8.50 13.07
C GLY A 353 18.23 7.31 12.11
N VAL A 354 19.20 6.41 12.36
CA VAL A 354 19.52 5.22 11.54
C VAL A 354 18.35 4.26 11.32
N GLY A 355 17.29 4.33 12.12
CA GLY A 355 16.13 3.43 12.01
C GLY A 355 15.49 3.39 10.61
N LEU A 356 15.54 4.49 9.85
CA LEU A 356 15.06 4.50 8.46
C LEU A 356 16.00 3.78 7.49
N GLU A 357 17.32 3.80 7.72
CA GLU A 357 18.30 3.04 6.94
C GLU A 357 18.21 1.54 7.25
N VAL A 358 17.99 1.20 8.53
CA VAL A 358 17.69 -0.19 8.95
C VAL A 358 16.44 -0.70 8.23
N MET A 359 15.35 0.09 8.22
CA MET A 359 14.14 -0.24 7.47
C MET A 359 14.41 -0.38 5.97
N HIS A 360 15.36 0.38 5.43
CA HIS A 360 15.76 0.23 4.04
C HIS A 360 16.44 -1.10 3.77
N ARG A 361 17.43 -1.48 4.56
CA ARG A 361 18.09 -2.79 4.44
C ARG A 361 17.11 -3.95 4.62
N GLU A 362 16.21 -3.86 5.61
CA GLU A 362 15.11 -4.81 5.81
C GLU A 362 14.27 -4.96 4.52
N SER A 363 13.92 -3.84 3.88
CA SER A 363 13.16 -3.90 2.64
C SER A 363 13.93 -4.47 1.45
N GLN A 364 15.25 -4.26 1.37
CA GLN A 364 16.07 -4.88 0.33
C GLN A 364 16.14 -6.41 0.51
N ILE A 365 16.24 -6.86 1.76
CA ILE A 365 16.18 -8.29 2.10
C ILE A 365 14.84 -8.87 1.62
N MET A 366 13.72 -8.23 1.97
CA MET A 366 12.40 -8.72 1.59
C MET A 366 12.19 -8.73 0.06
N VAL A 367 12.61 -7.68 -0.66
CA VAL A 367 12.51 -7.66 -2.13
C VAL A 367 13.34 -8.77 -2.76
N ALA A 368 14.57 -8.98 -2.28
CA ALA A 368 15.43 -10.05 -2.78
C ALA A 368 14.85 -11.45 -2.49
N ILE A 369 14.26 -11.68 -1.31
CA ILE A 369 13.53 -12.92 -0.99
C ILE A 369 12.38 -13.14 -1.97
N MET A 370 11.55 -12.11 -2.20
CA MET A 370 10.40 -12.21 -3.09
C MET A 370 10.79 -12.53 -4.54
N LEU A 371 11.88 -11.94 -5.03
CA LEU A 371 12.40 -12.23 -6.36
C LEU A 371 12.99 -13.64 -6.45
N GLU A 372 13.72 -14.09 -5.42
CA GLU A 372 14.26 -15.46 -5.37
C GLU A 372 13.15 -16.51 -5.31
N LEU A 373 12.12 -16.30 -4.48
CA LEU A 373 10.95 -17.18 -4.43
C LEU A 373 10.26 -17.28 -5.79
N LYS A 374 10.09 -16.14 -6.48
CA LYS A 374 9.56 -16.13 -7.85
C LYS A 374 10.42 -16.97 -8.81
N GLU A 375 11.75 -16.81 -8.78
CA GLU A 375 12.65 -17.60 -9.65
C GLU A 375 12.57 -19.11 -9.35
N GLN A 376 12.29 -19.48 -8.11
CA GLN A 376 12.09 -20.87 -7.70
C GLN A 376 10.64 -21.37 -7.88
N GLY A 377 9.74 -20.55 -8.44
CA GLY A 377 8.34 -20.90 -8.64
C GLY A 377 7.52 -21.01 -7.34
N ILE A 378 8.00 -20.41 -6.26
CA ILE A 378 7.32 -20.37 -4.96
C ILE A 378 6.53 -19.08 -4.83
N VAL A 379 5.25 -19.21 -4.51
CA VAL A 379 4.40 -18.07 -4.16
C VAL A 379 4.61 -17.75 -2.67
N GLY A 380 5.13 -16.56 -2.40
CA GLY A 380 5.24 -16.00 -1.06
C GLY A 380 4.49 -14.68 -0.94
N LEU A 381 3.87 -14.40 0.20
CA LEU A 381 3.14 -13.16 0.47
C LEU A 381 3.89 -12.35 1.55
N PRO A 382 4.46 -11.18 1.22
CA PRO A 382 5.29 -10.43 2.15
C PRO A 382 4.46 -9.62 3.15
N ILE A 383 4.80 -9.75 4.44
CA ILE A 383 4.23 -9.00 5.56
C ILE A 383 5.37 -8.39 6.37
N HIS A 384 5.74 -7.14 6.08
CA HIS A 384 6.87 -6.49 6.75
C HIS A 384 8.16 -7.33 6.67
N ASP A 385 8.53 -7.99 7.76
CA ASP A 385 9.67 -8.88 7.96
C ASP A 385 9.33 -10.39 7.91
N ALA A 386 8.07 -10.72 7.68
CA ALA A 386 7.58 -12.09 7.51
C ALA A 386 7.14 -12.42 6.07
N VAL A 387 7.08 -13.70 5.75
CA VAL A 387 6.57 -14.22 4.48
C VAL A 387 5.56 -15.33 4.76
N VAL A 388 4.36 -15.21 4.18
CA VAL A 388 3.38 -16.30 4.15
C VAL A 388 3.68 -17.19 2.94
N VAL A 389 3.82 -18.49 3.17
CA VAL A 389 4.07 -19.47 2.10
C VAL A 389 3.24 -20.73 2.33
N ARG A 390 3.09 -21.54 1.30
CA ARG A 390 2.54 -22.89 1.41
C ARG A 390 3.37 -23.70 2.41
N GLU A 391 2.73 -24.50 3.27
CA GLU A 391 3.42 -25.21 4.36
C GLU A 391 4.56 -26.12 3.89
N ASP A 392 4.38 -26.80 2.76
CA ASP A 392 5.39 -27.68 2.15
C ASP A 392 6.59 -26.93 1.55
N HIS A 393 6.50 -25.60 1.37
CA HIS A 393 7.61 -24.73 0.95
C HIS A 393 8.32 -24.05 2.14
N ALA A 394 7.91 -24.32 3.38
CA ALA A 394 8.43 -23.60 4.56
C ALA A 394 9.95 -23.72 4.70
N GLN A 395 10.50 -24.94 4.66
CA GLN A 395 11.94 -25.18 4.82
C GLN A 395 12.78 -24.54 3.71
N GLN A 396 12.30 -24.61 2.46
CA GLN A 396 12.98 -24.00 1.32
C GLN A 396 12.95 -22.47 1.42
N THR A 397 11.82 -21.91 1.83
CA THR A 397 11.67 -20.47 2.05
C THR A 397 12.55 -19.98 3.20
N GLU A 398 12.63 -20.72 4.30
CA GLU A 398 13.54 -20.41 5.42
C GLU A 398 14.99 -20.36 4.95
N THR A 399 15.42 -21.32 4.13
CA THR A 399 16.77 -21.36 3.57
C THR A 399 17.05 -20.10 2.74
N ILE A 400 16.15 -19.75 1.83
CA ILE A 400 16.24 -18.52 1.01
C ILE A 400 16.30 -17.27 1.90
N MET A 401 15.43 -17.18 2.91
CA MET A 401 15.40 -16.06 3.85
C MET A 401 16.75 -15.88 4.55
N LEU A 402 17.33 -16.96 5.08
CA LEU A 402 18.61 -16.92 5.79
C LEU A 402 19.79 -16.57 4.87
N GLU A 403 19.82 -17.12 3.65
CA GLU A 403 20.86 -16.84 2.66
C GLU A 403 20.83 -15.39 2.18
N VAL A 404 19.64 -14.89 1.83
CA VAL A 404 19.45 -13.49 1.40
C VAL A 404 19.79 -12.54 2.55
N PHE A 405 19.34 -12.85 3.77
CA PHE A 405 19.68 -12.05 4.95
C PHE A 405 21.20 -11.94 5.11
N ARG A 406 21.92 -13.06 5.04
CA ARG A 406 23.39 -13.09 5.15
C ARG A 406 24.05 -12.25 4.06
N LYS A 407 23.60 -12.37 2.81
CA LYS A 407 24.14 -11.63 1.67
C LYS A 407 23.97 -10.11 1.82
N VAL A 408 22.82 -9.66 2.33
CA VAL A 408 22.48 -8.22 2.40
C VAL A 408 22.92 -7.59 3.73
N ALA A 409 22.72 -8.27 4.86
CA ALA A 409 23.06 -7.75 6.18
C ALA A 409 24.49 -8.07 6.62
N GLY A 410 25.17 -9.01 5.95
CA GLY A 410 26.54 -9.41 6.27
C GLY A 410 26.68 -10.34 7.48
N ILE A 411 25.56 -10.78 8.08
CA ILE A 411 25.53 -11.61 9.29
C ILE A 411 24.40 -12.64 9.22
N HIS A 412 24.41 -13.64 10.09
CA HIS A 412 23.36 -14.66 10.12
C HIS A 412 22.02 -14.13 10.67
N GLY A 413 20.96 -14.38 9.92
CA GLY A 413 19.57 -14.20 10.35
C GLY A 413 19.12 -15.33 11.28
N ARG A 414 17.89 -15.20 11.78
CA ARG A 414 17.15 -16.27 12.46
C ARG A 414 15.70 -16.16 12.01
N VAL A 415 15.09 -17.29 11.66
CA VAL A 415 13.70 -17.37 11.21
C VAL A 415 12.95 -18.27 12.19
N GLU A 416 11.71 -17.91 12.46
CA GLU A 416 10.78 -18.69 13.28
C GLU A 416 9.49 -18.89 12.49
N VAL A 417 8.87 -20.06 12.67
CA VAL A 417 7.53 -20.35 12.16
C VAL A 417 6.52 -19.79 13.15
N GLU A 418 5.58 -18.97 12.68
CA GLU A 418 4.47 -18.49 13.51
C GLU A 418 3.49 -19.65 13.80
N GLU A 419 3.20 -19.89 15.07
CA GLU A 419 2.27 -20.94 15.53
C GLU A 419 0.78 -20.66 15.21
#